data_AF-A0A8T1RQE0-F1
#
_entry.id   AF-A0A8T1RQE0-F1
#
_cell.length_a   1.000
_cell.length_b   1.000
_cell.length_c   1.000
_cell.angle_alpha   90.00
_cell.angle_beta   90.00
_cell.angle_gamma   90.00
#
_symmetry.space_group_name_H-M   'P 1'
#
loop_
_entity.id
_entity.type
_entity.pdbx_description
1 polymer ?
#
loop_
_entity_poly.entity_id
_entity_poly.type
_entity_poly.pdbx_seq_one_letter_code
_entity_poly.pdbx_strand_id
1 'polypeptide(L)' 'MFLSLKACNKLGFIDVSIFVPHKDDPLFSLWNKCDTIVLSWLLNSLSSKIAQSVIYVDSSRAMWLELKERFSQGNET' A
#
# COMPACT_ATOMS: atom_id res chain seq x y z
N MET A 1 -8.34 4.32 7.58
CA MET A 1 -7.55 3.74 6.47
C MET A 1 -7.94 2.30 6.14
N PHE A 2 -7.64 1.30 6.99
CA PHE A 2 -7.96 -0.13 6.71
C PHE A 2 -9.44 -0.38 6.41
N LEU A 3 -10.35 0.16 7.21
CA LEU A 3 -11.80 0.04 7.00
C LEU A 3 -12.27 0.68 5.68
N SER A 4 -11.69 1.81 5.29
CA SER A 4 -12.00 2.47 4.00
C SER A 4 -11.53 1.63 2.81
N LEU A 5 -10.36 1.02 2.90
CA LEU A 5 -9.84 0.13 1.84
C LEU A 5 -10.70 -1.12 1.70
N LYS A 6 -11.18 -1.67 2.83
CA LYS A 6 -12.12 -2.78 2.85
C LYS A 6 -13.46 -2.38 2.24
N ALA A 7 -14.00 -1.21 2.58
CA ALA A 7 -15.27 -0.71 2.05
C ALA A 7 -15.24 -0.44 0.53
N CYS A 8 -14.07 -0.08 -0.01
CA CYS A 8 -13.89 0.17 -1.44
C CYS A 8 -13.38 -1.04 -2.24
N ASN A 9 -13.34 -2.25 -1.66
CA ASN A 9 -12.77 -3.46 -2.28
C ASN A 9 -11.33 -3.32 -2.78
N LYS A 10 -10.56 -2.36 -2.23
CA LYS A 10 -9.15 -2.13 -2.60
C LYS A 10 -8.16 -2.86 -1.70
N LEU A 11 -8.65 -3.63 -0.72
CA LEU A 11 -7.81 -4.35 0.24
C LEU A 11 -6.95 -5.43 -0.42
N GLY A 12 -7.38 -5.95 -1.58
CA GLY A 12 -6.61 -6.94 -2.34
C GLY A 12 -5.26 -6.44 -2.87
N PHE A 13 -5.05 -5.12 -2.97
CA PHE A 13 -3.73 -4.54 -3.29
C PHE A 13 -2.72 -4.68 -2.14
N ILE A 14 -3.21 -4.82 -0.91
CA ILE A 14 -2.39 -4.95 0.30
C ILE A 14 -2.24 -6.41 0.71
N ASP A 15 -3.34 -7.17 0.72
CA ASP A 15 -3.39 -8.58 1.14
C ASP A 15 -3.03 -9.57 0.02
N VAL A 16 -2.51 -9.06 -1.10
CA VAL A 16 -2.03 -9.87 -2.25
C VAL A 16 -3.14 -10.66 -2.94
N SER A 17 -4.41 -10.42 -2.63
CA SER A 17 -5.53 -11.05 -3.33
C SER A 17 -5.69 -10.54 -4.77
N ILE A 18 -5.17 -9.35 -5.07
CA ILE A 18 -5.07 -8.80 -6.44
C ILE A 18 -3.58 -8.83 -6.83
N PHE A 19 -3.23 -9.75 -7.73
CA PHE A 19 -1.87 -9.89 -8.23
C PHE A 19 -1.48 -8.75 -9.17
N VAL A 20 -0.19 -8.42 -9.18
CA VAL A 20 0.40 -7.50 -10.15
C VAL A 20 0.31 -8.16 -11.53
N PRO A 21 -0.39 -7.57 -12.51
CA PRO A 21 -0.43 -8.10 -13.87
C PRO A 21 0.95 -8.08 -14.52
N HIS A 22 1.15 -8.87 -15.57
CA HIS A 22 2.36 -8.76 -16.38
C HIS A 22 2.44 -7.36 -17.01
N LYS A 23 3.63 -6.81 -17.22
CA LYS A 23 3.79 -5.45 -17.80
C LYS A 23 3.17 -5.31 -19.19
N ASP A 24 3.10 -6.40 -19.93
CA ASP A 24 2.49 -6.46 -21.27
C ASP A 24 0.97 -6.66 -21.23
N ASP A 25 0.39 -6.89 -20.05
CA ASP A 25 -1.06 -7.02 -19.89
C ASP A 25 -1.72 -5.63 -20.01
N PRO A 26 -2.75 -5.47 -20.85
CA PRO A 26 -3.53 -4.23 -20.93
C PRO A 26 -4.05 -3.72 -19.57
N LEU A 27 -4.26 -4.64 -18.61
CA LEU A 27 -4.72 -4.34 -17.26
C LEU A 27 -3.61 -3.76 -16.36
N PHE A 28 -2.33 -3.87 -16.72
CA PHE A 28 -1.21 -3.34 -15.92
C PHE A 28 -1.33 -1.84 -15.69
N SER A 29 -1.69 -1.07 -16.73
CA SER A 29 -1.87 0.38 -16.61
C SER A 29 -3.00 0.75 -15.65
N LEU A 30 -4.11 0.00 -15.67
CA LEU A 30 -5.23 0.22 -14.77
C LEU A 30 -4.88 -0.19 -13.33
N TRP A 31 -4.20 -1.32 -13.16
CA TRP A 31 -3.72 -1.79 -11.89
C TRP A 31 -2.77 -0.77 -11.25
N ASN A 32 -1.80 -0.25 -12.00
CA ASN A 32 -0.82 0.72 -11.51
C ASN A 32 -1.46 2.03 -11.06
N LYS A 33 -2.47 2.52 -11.79
CA LYS A 33 -3.28 3.70 -11.39
C LYS A 33 -4.01 3.44 -10.07
N CYS A 34 -4.63 2.27 -9.94
CA CYS A 34 -5.33 1.88 -8.71
C CYS A 34 -4.37 1.77 -7.53
N ASP A 35 -3.20 1.17 -7.72
CA ASP A 35 -2.16 1.05 -6.69
C ASP A 35 -1.65 2.43 -6.25
N THR A 36 -1.45 3.36 -7.19
CA THR A 36 -1.04 4.75 -6.88
C THR A 36 -2.09 5.51 -6.05
N ILE A 37 -3.39 5.26 -6.30
CA ILE A 37 -4.47 5.84 -5.48
C ILE A 37 -4.42 5.28 -4.05
N VAL A 38 -4.22 3.96 -3.91
CA VAL A 38 -4.11 3.31 -2.61
C VAL A 38 -2.88 3.85 -1.87
N LEU A 39 -1.72 3.94 -2.52
CA LEU A 39 -0.51 4.60 -2.01
C LEU A 39 -0.79 6.00 -1.49
N SER A 40 -1.50 6.82 -2.27
CA SER A 40 -1.85 8.19 -1.87
C SER A 40 -2.73 8.21 -0.63
N TRP A 41 -3.70 7.29 -0.50
CA TRP A 41 -4.52 7.17 0.70
C TRP A 41 -3.73 6.69 1.92
N LEU A 42 -2.78 5.78 1.71
CA LEU A 42 -1.86 5.32 2.74
C LEU A 42 -1.03 6.52 3.24
N LEU A 43 -0.32 7.22 2.35
CA LEU A 43 0.51 8.38 2.70
C LEU A 43 -0.25 9.48 3.42
N ASN A 44 -1.45 9.84 2.91
CA ASN A 44 -2.28 10.87 3.55
C ASN A 44 -2.83 10.46 4.91
N SER A 45 -2.85 9.17 5.23
CA SER A 45 -3.27 8.67 6.55
C SER A 45 -2.12 8.59 7.55
N LEU A 46 -0.87 8.74 7.10
CA LEU A 46 0.32 8.70 7.94
C LEU A 46 0.66 10.09 8.49
N SER A 47 1.27 10.15 9.67
CA SER A 47 1.87 11.39 10.15
C SER A 47 3.09 11.74 9.30
N SER A 48 3.39 13.04 9.14
CA SER A 48 4.46 13.52 8.25
C SER A 48 5.83 12.87 8.50
N LYS A 49 6.12 12.53 9.76
CA LYS A 49 7.35 11.84 10.17
C LYS A 49 7.44 10.41 9.62
N ILE A 50 6.32 9.69 9.62
CA ILE A 50 6.26 8.33 9.10
C ILE A 50 6.22 8.38 7.56
N ALA A 51 5.42 9.28 7.00
CA ALA A 51 5.29 9.46 5.56
C ALA A 51 6.62 9.76 4.87
N GLN A 52 7.44 10.67 5.41
CA GLN A 52 8.79 10.97 4.87
C GLN A 52 9.69 9.74 4.79
N SER A 53 9.49 8.80 5.70
CA SER A 53 10.35 7.63 5.82
C SER A 53 9.89 6.47 4.94
N VAL A 54 8.70 6.55 4.34
CA VAL A 54 8.14 5.53 3.40
C VAL A 54 7.76 6.13 2.04
N ILE A 55 8.14 7.38 1.75
CA ILE A 55 7.73 8.10 0.53
C ILE A 55 8.31 7.50 -0.76
N TYR A 56 9.39 6.72 -0.65
CA TYR A 56 10.13 6.15 -1.78
C TYR A 56 9.72 4.72 -2.16
N VAL A 57 8.63 4.18 -1.58
CA VAL A 57 8.19 2.82 -1.89
C VAL A 57 7.41 2.75 -3.21
N ASP A 58 7.72 1.75 -4.02
CA ASP A 58 7.21 1.61 -5.38
C ASP A 58 5.77 1.04 -5.49
N SER A 59 5.18 0.54 -4.39
CA SER A 59 3.82 -0.01 -4.40
C SER A 59 3.11 0.10 -3.07
N SER A 60 1.78 0.09 -3.09
CA SER A 60 0.97 0.14 -1.86
C SER A 60 1.26 -1.04 -0.93
N ARG A 61 1.58 -2.20 -1.51
CA ARG A 61 2.01 -3.39 -0.78
C ARG A 61 3.36 -3.20 -0.10
N ALA A 62 4.35 -2.64 -0.80
CA ALA A 62 5.66 -2.36 -0.22
C ALA A 62 5.56 -1.40 0.96
N MET A 63 4.77 -0.33 0.82
CA MET A 63 4.47 0.60 1.92
C MET A 63 3.88 -0.12 3.13
N TRP A 64 2.88 -0.99 2.90
CA TRP A 64 2.24 -1.73 3.98
C TRP A 64 3.22 -2.68 4.69
N LEU A 65 4.08 -3.38 3.94
CA LEU A 65 5.08 -4.27 4.52
C LEU A 65 6.10 -3.52 5.36
N GLU A 66 6.59 -2.37 4.89
CA GLU A 66 7.54 -1.56 5.63
C GLU A 66 6.92 -0.95 6.89
N LEU A 67 5.67 -0.48 6.80
CA LEU A 67 4.90 -0.07 7.98
C LEU A 67 4.71 -1.25 8.95
N LYS A 68 4.35 -2.42 8.43
CA LYS A 68 4.18 -3.62 9.26
C LYS A 68 5.48 -3.98 9.95
N GLU A 69 6.61 -4.03 9.26
CA GLU A 69 7.92 -4.35 9.86
C GLU A 69 8.29 -3.35 10.96
N ARG A 70 8.20 -2.06 10.68
CA ARG A 70 8.56 -0.99 11.62
C ARG A 70 7.69 -0.95 12.87
N PHE A 71 6.39 -1.22 12.73
CA PHE A 71 5.45 -1.19 13.87
C PHE A 71 5.22 -2.57 14.49
N SER A 72 5.64 -3.67 13.85
CA SER A 72 5.60 -5.01 14.47
C SER A 72 6.78 -5.24 15.42
N GLN A 73 7.86 -4.47 15.30
CA GLN A 73 9.01 -4.50 16.22
C GLN A 73 8.75 -3.83 17.58
N GLY A 74 7.56 -3.27 17.82
CA GLY A 74 7.20 -2.63 19.10
C GLY A 74 6.87 -3.59 20.26
N ASN A 75 7.07 -4.90 20.10
CA ASN A 75 6.71 -5.93 21.11
C ASN A 75 7.93 -6.70 21.67
N GLU A 76 9.12 -6.09 21.71
CA GLU A 76 10.25 -6.62 22.48
C GLU A 76 10.92 -5.50 23.29
N THR A 77 10.27 -5.07 24.38
CA THR A 77 10.81 -4.95 25.77
C THR A 77 9.88 -4.14 26.68
#